data_AF-A0A534ZK21-F1
#
_entry.id   AF-A0A534ZK21-F1
#
_cell.length_a   1.000
_cell.length_b   1.000
_cell.length_c   1.000
_cell.angle_alpha   90.00
_cell.angle_beta   90.00
_cell.angle_gamma   90.00
#
_symmetry.space_group_name_H-M   'P 1'
#
loop_
_entity.id
_entity.type
_entity.pdbx_description
1 polymer ?
#
loop_
_entity_poly.entity_id
_entity_poly.type
_entity_poly.pdbx_seq_one_letter_code
_entity_poly.pdbx_strand_id
1 'polypeptide(L)'
;MHRTQLLLPAELRRRAAHAARARRMSLGGLVREALTEYLARTPAAPSSDVIEDVLLADAFDDPEPDRHLSSDVDHYLYGAPRRSRRRR
;
A
#
# COMPACT_ATOMS: atom_id res chain seq x y z
N MET A 1 12.92 8.40 -15.68
CA MET A 1 12.41 9.34 -14.66
C MET A 1 10.90 9.24 -14.61
N HIS A 2 10.31 8.97 -13.45
CA HIS A 2 8.86 8.97 -13.26
C HIS A 2 8.37 10.36 -12.84
N ARG A 3 7.32 10.85 -13.49
CA ARG A 3 6.68 12.12 -13.15
C ARG A 3 5.46 11.85 -12.29
N THR A 4 5.47 12.37 -11.07
CA THR A 4 4.36 12.24 -10.12
C THR A 4 3.70 13.60 -9.94
N GLN A 5 2.36 13.65 -10.02
CA GLN A 5 1.59 14.83 -9.66
C GLN A 5 1.10 14.69 -8.21
N LEU A 6 1.34 15.71 -7.40
CA LEU A 6 0.96 15.74 -5.99
C LEU A 6 -0.02 16.89 -5.76
N LEU A 7 -1.14 16.58 -5.13
CA LEU A 7 -2.04 17.61 -4.61
C LEU A 7 -1.56 18.00 -3.21
N LEU A 8 -1.20 19.28 -3.04
CA LEU A 8 -0.77 19.81 -1.75
C LEU A 8 -1.80 20.81 -1.23
N PRO A 9 -2.07 20.84 0.09
CA PRO A 9 -2.82 21.93 0.71
C PRO A 9 -2.23 23.29 0.30
N ALA A 10 -3.09 24.26 0.00
CA ALA A 10 -2.67 25.55 -0.56
C ALA A 10 -1.59 26.26 0.29
N GLU A 11 -1.76 26.26 1.61
CA GLU A 11 -0.82 26.84 2.56
C GLU A 11 0.54 26.11 2.60
N LEU A 12 0.53 24.78 2.47
CA LEU A 12 1.77 24.01 2.37
C LEU A 12 2.53 24.35 1.08
N ARG A 13 1.81 24.45 -0.04
CA ARG A 13 2.39 24.83 -1.33
C ARG A 13 3.01 26.22 -1.28
N ARG A 14 2.33 27.19 -0.64
CA ARG A 14 2.85 28.58 -0.48
C ARG A 14 4.14 28.61 0.32
N ARG A 15 4.17 27.93 1.48
CA ARG A 15 5.38 27.86 2.33
C ARG A 15 6.54 27.17 1.62
N ALA A 16 6.27 26.05 0.93
CA ALA A 16 7.29 25.34 0.16
C ALA A 16 7.86 26.20 -0.99
N ALA A 17 7.01 26.93 -1.71
CA ALA A 17 7.46 27.85 -2.76
C ALA A 17 8.31 29.00 -2.22
N HIS A 18 7.96 29.53 -1.05
CA HIS A 18 8.76 30.55 -0.37
C HIS A 18 10.14 30.01 0.02
N ALA A 19 10.19 28.83 0.65
CA ALA A 19 11.45 28.18 1.02
C ALA A 19 12.34 27.87 -0.19
N ALA A 20 11.75 27.39 -1.29
CA ALA A 20 12.48 27.09 -2.52
C ALA A 20 13.13 28.36 -3.11
N ARG A 21 12.39 29.48 -3.13
CA ARG A 21 12.92 30.78 -3.57
C ARG A 21 14.06 31.28 -2.70
N ALA A 22 13.91 31.19 -1.37
CA ALA A 22 14.96 31.60 -0.44
C ALA A 22 16.27 30.82 -0.67
N ARG A 23 16.15 29.55 -1.08
CA ARG A 23 17.28 28.67 -1.41
C ARG A 23 17.69 28.69 -2.89
N ARG A 24 17.15 29.60 -3.71
CA ARG A 24 17.43 29.71 -5.16
C ARG A 24 17.25 28.40 -5.93
N MET A 25 16.25 27.60 -5.58
CA MET A 25 15.96 26.32 -6.22
C MET A 25 14.51 26.23 -6.71
N SER A 26 14.24 25.25 -7.58
CA SER A 26 12.87 24.95 -8.00
C SER A 26 12.09 24.26 -6.88
N LEU A 27 10.76 24.40 -6.88
CA LEU A 27 9.89 23.71 -5.93
C LEU A 27 10.06 22.18 -6.00
N GLY A 28 10.19 21.63 -7.21
CA GLY A 28 10.44 20.20 -7.39
C GLY A 28 11.81 19.76 -6.87
N GLY A 29 12.83 20.62 -6.97
CA GLY A 29 14.13 20.39 -6.36
C GLY A 29 14.05 20.31 -4.84
N LEU A 30 13.39 21.29 -4.23
CA LEU A 30 13.17 21.32 -2.78
C LEU A 30 12.41 20.07 -2.30
N VAL A 31 11.32 19.69 -2.98
CA VAL A 31 10.52 18.52 -2.62
C VAL A 31 11.35 17.24 -2.74
N ARG A 32 12.19 17.12 -3.77
CA ARG A 32 13.07 15.97 -3.94
C ARG A 32 14.11 15.88 -2.83
N GLU A 33 14.77 16.99 -2.48
CA GLU A 33 15.75 17.05 -1.39
C GLU A 33 15.13 16.63 -0.05
N ALA A 34 13.95 17.18 0.28
CA ALA A 34 13.23 16.85 1.50
C ALA A 34 12.82 15.37 1.55
N LEU A 35 12.37 14.79 0.42
CA LEU A 35 12.04 13.37 0.34
C LEU A 35 13.28 12.49 0.49
N THR A 36 14.38 12.84 -0.17
CA THR A 36 15.65 12.11 -0.03
C THR A 36 16.12 12.11 1.42
N GLU A 37 16.08 13.25 2.09
CA GLU A 37 16.46 13.35 3.51
C GLU A 37 15.53 12.55 4.41
N TYR A 38 14.21 12.60 4.18
CA TYR A 38 13.24 11.82 4.93
C TYR A 38 13.46 10.31 4.77
N LEU A 39 13.70 9.85 3.54
CA LEU A 39 13.99 8.45 3.23
C LEU A 39 15.32 7.99 3.82
N ALA A 40 16.33 8.87 3.90
CA ALA A 40 17.60 8.55 4.54
C ALA A 40 17.50 8.43 6.07
N ARG A 41 16.56 9.16 6.69
CA ARG A 41 16.30 9.10 8.14
C ARG A 41 15.41 7.94 8.54
N THR A 42 14.55 7.48 7.63
CA THR A 42 13.74 6.30 7.85
C THR A 42 14.66 5.09 7.66
N PRO A 43 14.76 4.14 8.62
CA PRO A 43 15.48 2.90 8.36
C PRO A 43 14.91 2.31 7.07
N ALA A 44 15.82 1.81 6.20
CA ALA A 44 15.46 1.19 4.94
C ALA A 44 14.25 0.27 5.13
N ALA A 45 13.37 0.20 4.11
CA ALA A 45 12.21 -0.68 4.12
C ALA A 45 12.57 -2.00 4.82
N PRO A 46 11.76 -2.47 5.79
CA PRO A 46 12.08 -3.67 6.55
C PRO A 46 12.53 -4.73 5.56
N SER A 47 13.70 -5.35 5.82
CA SER A 47 14.17 -6.44 4.97
C SER A 47 13.04 -7.46 4.82
N SER A 48 13.01 -8.19 3.70
CA SER A 48 12.03 -9.26 3.49
C SER A 48 11.91 -10.15 4.73
N ASP A 49 13.03 -10.39 5.40
CA ASP A 49 13.16 -11.14 6.65
C ASP A 49 12.31 -10.55 7.80
N VAL A 50 12.24 -9.23 7.95
CA VAL A 50 11.42 -8.56 8.99
C VAL A 50 9.93 -8.60 8.64
N ILE A 51 9.57 -8.62 7.36
CA ILE A 51 8.18 -8.79 6.93
C ILE A 51 7.73 -10.23 7.20
N GLU A 52 8.59 -11.21 6.91
CA GLU A 52 8.36 -12.62 7.26
C GLU A 52 8.22 -12.77 8.78
N ASP A 53 9.13 -12.20 9.58
CA ASP A 53 9.06 -12.26 11.04
C ASP A 53 7.82 -11.60 11.65
N VAL A 54 7.21 -10.59 10.98
CA VAL A 54 6.00 -9.92 11.51
C VAL A 54 4.70 -10.56 11.00
N LEU A 55 4.68 -11.08 9.76
CA LEU A 55 3.50 -11.77 9.19
C LEU A 55 3.43 -13.25 9.56
N LEU A 56 4.55 -13.87 9.91
CA LEU A 56 4.68 -15.29 10.26
C LEU A 56 5.11 -15.49 11.73
N ALA A 57 5.10 -14.43 12.54
CA ALA A 57 5.65 -14.39 13.90
C ALA A 57 5.03 -15.42 14.86
N ASP A 58 3.75 -15.73 14.65
CA ASP A 58 3.03 -16.71 15.43
C ASP A 58 2.50 -17.78 14.49
N ALA A 59 2.88 -19.04 14.75
CA ALA A 59 2.19 -20.18 14.18
C ALA A 59 0.73 -20.09 14.63
N PHE A 60 -0.14 -19.60 13.75
CA PHE A 60 -1.57 -19.81 13.92
C PHE A 60 -1.77 -21.31 14.08
N ASP A 61 -2.48 -21.72 15.14
CA ASP A 61 -2.96 -23.09 15.29
C ASP A 61 -4.07 -23.29 14.26
N ASP A 62 -3.67 -23.39 13.00
CA ASP A 62 -4.55 -23.47 11.86
C ASP A 62 -5.09 -24.91 11.83
N PRO A 63 -6.40 -25.11 12.06
CA PRO A 63 -6.98 -26.44 11.87
C PRO A 63 -6.67 -26.91 10.45
N GLU A 64 -6.49 -28.22 10.27
CA GLU A 64 -6.10 -28.77 8.96
C GLU A 64 -7.00 -28.20 7.86
N PRO A 65 -6.45 -27.46 6.88
CA PRO A 65 -7.26 -26.65 5.98
C PRO A 65 -8.13 -27.56 5.12
N ASP A 66 -9.43 -27.28 5.11
CA ASP A 66 -10.36 -28.01 4.25
C ASP A 66 -9.94 -27.79 2.78
N ARG A 67 -9.54 -28.88 2.13
CA ARG A 67 -9.04 -28.89 0.75
C ARG A 67 -10.09 -28.40 -0.26
N HIS A 68 -11.36 -28.35 0.13
CA HIS A 68 -12.46 -27.89 -0.70
C HIS A 68 -12.67 -26.37 -0.65
N LEU A 69 -12.13 -25.66 0.36
CA LEU A 69 -12.30 -24.20 0.52
C LEU A 69 -11.86 -23.42 -0.72
N SER A 70 -10.71 -23.77 -1.29
CA SER A 70 -10.16 -23.07 -2.46
C SER A 70 -10.88 -23.41 -3.77
N SER A 71 -11.51 -24.59 -3.84
CA SER A 71 -12.20 -25.06 -5.05
C SER A 71 -13.66 -24.61 -5.07
N ASP A 72 -14.27 -24.39 -3.90
CA ASP A 72 -15.68 -24.06 -3.74
C ASP A 72 -15.89 -22.63 -3.20
N VAL A 73 -14.95 -21.71 -3.47
CA VAL A 73 -14.97 -20.32 -2.98
C VAL A 73 -16.32 -19.65 -3.23
N ASP A 74 -16.88 -19.81 -4.43
CA ASP A 74 -18.16 -19.21 -4.79
C ASP A 74 -19.33 -19.80 -3.98
N HIS A 75 -19.29 -21.10 -3.67
CA HIS A 75 -20.30 -21.75 -2.84
C HIS A 75 -20.25 -21.20 -1.41
N TYR A 76 -19.06 -21.01 -0.86
CA TYR A 76 -18.88 -20.51 0.51
C TYR A 76 -19.18 -19.01 0.63
N LEU A 77 -18.85 -18.21 -0.38
CA LEU A 77 -19.10 -16.76 -0.35
C LEU A 77 -20.51 -16.37 -0.76
N TYR A 78 -21.11 -17.09 -1.72
CA TYR A 78 -22.38 -16.71 -2.36
C TYR A 78 -23.49 -17.75 -2.23
N GLY A 79 -23.20 -18.91 -1.61
CA GLY A 79 -24.14 -20.00 -1.45
C GLY A 79 -24.28 -20.88 -2.69
N ALA A 80 -24.93 -22.05 -2.55
CA ALA A 80 -25.19 -22.93 -3.68
C ALA A 80 -26.07 -22.24 -4.75
N PRO A 81 -25.76 -22.42 -6.05
CA PRO A 81 -26.57 -21.86 -7.13
C PRO A 81 -28.02 -22.35 -6.99
N ARG A 82 -28.96 -21.39 -6.95
CA ARG A 82 -30.39 -21.69 -6.84
C ARG A 82 -30.79 -22.49 -8.07
N ARG A 83 -31.17 -23.76 -7.87
CA ARG A 83 -31.67 -24.66 -8.93
C ARG A 83 -32.68 -23.90 -9.79
N SER A 84 -32.34 -23.66 -11.06
CA SER A 84 -33.29 -23.06 -11.99
C SER A 84 -34.47 -24.02 -12.14
N ARG A 85 -35.66 -23.54 -11.79
CA ARG A 85 -36.91 -24.28 -12.02
C ARG A 85 -37.04 -24.45 -13.53
N ARG A 86 -36.80 -25.66 -14.02
CA ARG A 86 -37.01 -26.04 -15.43
C ARG A 86 -38.48 -25.74 -15.76
N ARG A 87 -38.75 -24.68 -16.52
CA ARG A 87 -40.09 -24.40 -17.06
C ARG A 87 -40.42 -25.55 -18.02
N ARG A 88 -41.50 -26.26 -17.70
CA ARG A 88 -42.16 -27.21 -18.59
C ARG A 88 -42.73 -26.48 -19.79
#